data_AF-W2JG71-F1
#
_entry.id   AF-W2JG71-F1
#
_cell.length_a   1.000
_cell.length_b   1.000
_cell.length_c   1.000
_cell.angle_alpha   90.00
_cell.angle_beta   90.00
_cell.angle_gamma   90.00
#
_symmetry.space_group_name_H-M   'P 1'
#
loop_
_entity.id
_entity.type
_entity.pdbx_description
1 polymer ?
#
loop_
_entity_poly.entity_id
_entity_poly.type
_entity_poly.pdbx_seq_one_letter_code
_entity_poly.pdbx_strand_id
1 'polypeptide(L)'
;MPMTTKWTTVCSDMAREDSQLLMEDIKVFIIVKSQLVPCVYALTKPHKMRYQLLRCSSETCKAAAPYNACLWKGKVFTCQGLSR
;
A
#
# COMPACT_ATOMS: atom_id res chain seq x y z
N MET A 1 -20.35 8.08 -9.02
CA MET A 1 -19.11 7.87 -9.81
C MET A 1 -17.99 7.52 -8.85
N PRO A 2 -17.15 6.49 -9.09
CA PRO A 2 -16.01 6.25 -8.23
C PRO A 2 -15.07 7.46 -8.37
N MET A 3 -14.88 8.21 -7.29
CA MET A 3 -13.95 9.35 -7.30
C MET A 3 -12.57 8.82 -7.72
N THR A 4 -12.07 9.32 -8.84
CA THR A 4 -10.70 9.09 -9.32
C THR A 4 -9.74 9.68 -8.30
N THR A 5 -9.40 8.86 -7.31
CA THR A 5 -8.42 9.20 -6.29
C THR A 5 -7.08 9.39 -7.01
N LYS A 6 -6.58 10.62 -7.07
CA LYS A 6 -5.26 10.91 -7.62
C LYS A 6 -4.21 10.35 -6.65
N TRP A 7 -3.59 9.25 -7.04
CA TRP A 7 -2.50 8.65 -6.28
C TRP A 7 -1.21 9.40 -6.56
N THR A 8 -0.45 9.70 -5.52
CA THR A 8 0.92 10.21 -5.65
C THR A 8 1.87 9.07 -5.32
N THR A 9 2.79 8.76 -6.22
CA THR A 9 3.86 7.80 -5.95
C THR A 9 4.88 8.44 -5.01
N VAL A 10 5.04 7.86 -3.82
CA VAL A 10 6.04 8.32 -2.84
C VAL A 10 7.41 7.70 -3.14
N CYS A 11 7.43 6.39 -3.43
CA CYS A 11 8.64 5.68 -3.82
C CYS A 11 8.30 4.56 -4.82
N SER A 12 9.27 4.18 -5.66
CA SER A 12 9.24 2.99 -6.51
C SER A 12 10.59 2.28 -6.42
N ASP A 13 10.63 1.01 -6.81
CA ASP A 13 11.87 0.24 -6.99
C ASP A 13 12.78 0.16 -5.73
N MET A 14 12.18 0.27 -4.54
CA MET A 14 12.90 0.15 -3.28
C MET A 14 13.26 -1.30 -2.98
N ALA A 15 14.38 -1.49 -2.27
CA ALA A 15 14.68 -2.74 -1.61
C ALA A 15 13.55 -3.10 -0.63
N ARG A 16 13.32 -4.40 -0.43
CA ARG A 16 12.21 -4.86 0.40
C ARG A 16 12.38 -4.37 1.84
N GLU A 17 13.61 -4.37 2.34
CA GLU A 17 13.96 -3.98 3.70
C GLU A 17 13.68 -2.48 3.92
N ASP A 18 14.12 -1.62 3.00
CA ASP A 18 13.82 -0.18 3.05
C ASP A 18 12.31 0.10 2.91
N SER A 19 11.62 -0.67 2.07
CA SER A 19 10.17 -0.55 1.92
C SER A 19 9.42 -0.96 3.19
N GLN A 20 9.94 -1.92 3.97
CA GLN A 20 9.37 -2.33 5.24
C GLN A 20 9.58 -1.25 6.31
N LEU A 21 10.78 -0.69 6.40
CA LEU A 21 11.06 0.43 7.31
C LEU A 21 10.19 1.65 7.00
N LEU A 22 10.03 2.01 5.72
CA LEU A 22 9.12 3.08 5.31
C LEU A 22 7.68 2.79 5.75
N MET A 23 7.25 1.54 5.65
CA MET A 23 5.92 1.12 6.08
C MET A 23 5.77 1.15 7.60
N GLU A 24 6.82 0.85 8.37
CA GLU A 24 6.82 0.95 9.83
C GLU A 24 6.74 2.41 10.32
N ASP A 25 7.38 3.33 9.59
CA ASP A 25 7.35 4.77 9.90
C ASP A 25 6.00 5.43 9.53
N ILE A 26 5.24 4.81 8.61
CA ILE A 26 3.90 5.26 8.25
C ILE A 26 2.91 4.96 9.39
N LYS A 27 2.08 5.98 9.72
CA LYS A 27 0.97 5.91 10.71
C LYS A 27 0.28 4.55 10.76
N VAL A 28 -0.04 4.08 11.97
CA VAL A 28 -0.83 2.86 12.25
C VAL A 28 -1.95 2.67 11.22
N PHE A 29 -1.86 1.58 10.47
CA PHE A 29 -2.76 1.25 9.38
C PHE A 29 -3.23 -0.20 9.44
N ILE A 30 -4.34 -0.47 8.76
CA ILE A 30 -4.84 -1.81 8.48
C ILE A 30 -4.87 -2.09 6.98
N ILE A 31 -4.63 -3.34 6.61
CA ILE A 31 -4.76 -3.81 5.23
C ILE A 31 -6.23 -4.21 5.01
N VAL A 32 -6.94 -3.43 4.20
CA VAL A 32 -8.37 -3.68 3.90
C VAL A 32 -8.57 -4.51 2.63
N LYS A 33 -7.54 -4.62 1.80
CA LYS A 33 -7.55 -5.45 0.61
C LYS A 33 -6.15 -6.01 0.39
N SER A 34 -6.04 -7.31 0.15
CA SER A 34 -4.78 -7.98 -0.21
C SER A 34 -5.08 -8.98 -1.31
N GLN A 35 -4.46 -8.81 -2.48
CA GLN A 35 -4.67 -9.71 -3.62
C GLN A 35 -3.39 -9.86 -4.43
N LEU A 36 -3.27 -10.99 -5.12
CA LEU A 36 -2.20 -11.20 -6.09
C LEU A 36 -2.65 -10.70 -7.46
N VAL A 37 -1.83 -9.87 -8.08
CA VAL A 37 -2.02 -9.33 -9.43
C VAL A 37 -0.79 -9.65 -10.27
N PRO A 38 -0.90 -9.72 -11.61
CA PRO A 38 0.28 -9.78 -12.47
C PRO A 38 1.20 -8.59 -12.19
N CYS A 39 2.50 -8.82 -12.08
CA CYS A 39 3.46 -7.75 -11.90
C CYS A 39 3.59 -6.93 -13.18
N VAL A 40 3.35 -5.62 -13.08
CA VAL A 40 3.45 -4.69 -14.22
C VAL A 40 4.90 -4.39 -14.60
N TYR A 41 5.84 -4.63 -13.68
CA TYR A 41 7.28 -4.39 -13.84
C TYR A 41 8.05 -5.67 -14.25
N ALA A 42 7.36 -6.78 -14.45
CA ALA A 42 7.96 -8.06 -14.83
C ALA A 42 8.37 -8.06 -16.32
N LEU A 43 9.54 -7.49 -16.63
CA LEU A 43 10.06 -7.46 -17.99
C LEU A 43 10.58 -8.82 -18.48
N THR A 44 11.13 -9.63 -17.58
CA THR A 44 11.88 -10.86 -17.97
C THR A 44 11.17 -12.16 -17.62
N LYS A 45 10.46 -12.21 -16.48
CA LYS A 45 9.69 -13.39 -16.07
C LYS A 45 8.36 -12.95 -15.47
N PRO A 46 7.22 -13.42 -16.02
CA PRO A 46 5.91 -13.16 -15.45
C PRO A 46 5.89 -13.67 -14.01
N HIS A 47 5.72 -12.76 -13.06
CA HIS A 47 5.57 -13.11 -11.66
C HIS A 47 4.39 -12.35 -11.06
N LYS A 48 3.95 -12.82 -9.89
CA LYS A 48 2.84 -12.22 -9.17
C LYS A 48 3.37 -11.11 -8.28
N MET A 49 2.60 -10.03 -8.19
CA MET A 49 2.82 -8.92 -7.26
C MET A 49 1.66 -8.90 -6.28
N ARG A 50 1.93 -8.72 -4.99
CA ARG A 50 0.91 -8.53 -3.97
C ARG A 50 0.51 -7.07 -3.96
N TYR A 51 -0.74 -6.80 -4.32
CA TYR A 51 -1.40 -5.52 -4.15
C TYR A 51 -2.04 -5.46 -2.77
N GLN A 52 -1.73 -4.41 -2.00
CA GLN A 52 -2.37 -4.13 -0.72
C GLN A 52 -2.94 -2.72 -0.69
N LEU A 53 -4.18 -2.60 -0.23
CA LEU A 53 -4.82 -1.32 0.05
C LEU A 53 -4.84 -1.11 1.57
N LEU A 54 -4.30 0.02 2.01
CA LEU A 54 -4.18 0.40 3.40
C LEU A 54 -5.20 1.48 3.76
N ARG A 55 -5.69 1.45 5.00
CA ARG A 55 -6.47 2.54 5.60
C ARG A 55 -5.92 2.87 6.97
N CYS A 56 -6.09 4.13 7.39
CA CYS A 56 -5.66 4.58 8.69
C CYS A 56 -6.48 3.85 9.78
N SER A 57 -5.80 3.38 10.81
CA SER A 57 -6.40 2.77 12.00
C SER A 57 -5.99 3.50 13.28
N SER A 58 -5.51 4.74 13.16
CA SER A 58 -5.14 5.55 14.31
C SER A 58 -6.38 6.01 15.08
N GLU A 59 -6.42 5.73 16.38
CA GLU A 59 -7.49 6.18 17.27
C GLU A 59 -7.59 7.70 17.35
N THR A 60 -6.49 8.43 17.15
CA THR A 60 -6.51 9.90 17.10
C THR A 60 -7.28 10.41 15.88
N CYS A 61 -7.10 9.78 14.72
CA CYS A 61 -7.88 10.10 13.52
C CYS A 61 -9.36 9.75 13.70
N LYS A 62 -9.66 8.66 14.42
CA LYS A 62 -11.03 8.27 14.75
C LYS A 62 -11.69 9.25 15.73
N ALA A 63 -10.96 9.73 16.72
CA ALA A 63 -11.46 10.73 17.67
C ALA A 63 -11.67 12.11 17.02
N ALA A 64 -10.79 12.51 16.10
CA ALA A 64 -10.91 13.78 15.39
C ALA A 64 -12.09 13.82 14.41
N ALA A 65 -12.49 12.67 13.87
CA ALA A 65 -13.61 12.55 12.95
C ALA A 65 -14.42 11.26 13.23
N PRO A 66 -15.25 11.23 14.29
CA PRO A 66 -15.90 10.00 14.76
C PRO A 66 -16.91 9.43 13.77
N TYR A 67 -17.51 10.27 12.92
CA TYR A 67 -18.51 9.87 11.94
C TYR A 67 -17.95 9.62 10.54
N ASN A 68 -16.71 10.04 10.28
CA ASN A 68 -16.09 9.96 8.96
C ASN A 68 -14.83 9.10 9.01
N ALA A 69 -14.72 8.13 8.11
CA ALA A 69 -13.47 7.39 7.94
C ALA A 69 -12.35 8.35 7.54
N CYS A 70 -11.16 8.15 8.12
CA CYS A 70 -9.98 8.92 7.75
C CYS A 70 -9.75 8.84 6.22
N LEU A 71 -9.54 9.99 5.60
CA LEU A 71 -9.34 10.08 4.15
C LEU A 71 -8.00 9.50 3.69
N TRP A 72 -7.06 9.31 4.61
CA TRP A 72 -5.78 8.69 4.31
C TRP A 72 -5.96 7.25 3.83
N LYS A 73 -5.40 6.96 2.66
CA LYS A 73 -5.37 5.64 2.03
C LYS A 73 -3.98 5.42 1.46
N GLY A 74 -3.45 4.22 1.66
CA GLY A 74 -2.18 3.79 1.09
C GLY A 74 -2.39 2.69 0.07
N LYS A 75 -1.47 2.58 -0.90
CA LYS A 75 -1.43 1.44 -1.84
C LYS A 75 0.00 0.94 -1.89
N VAL A 76 0.19 -0.34 -1.61
CA VAL A 76 1.49 -1.00 -1.67
C VAL A 76 1.44 -2.08 -2.72
N PHE A 77 2.53 -2.19 -3.47
CA PHE A 77 2.75 -3.32 -4.33
C PHE A 77 4.09 -3.97 -4.00
N THR A 78 4.08 -5.28 -3.81
CA THR A 78 5.28 -6.05 -3.45
C THR A 78 5.43 -7.24 -4.38
N CYS A 79 6.55 -7.34 -5.09
CA CYS A 79 6.82 -8.50 -5.95
C CYS A 79 6.97 -9.78 -5.13
N GLN A 80 6.27 -10.84 -5.53
CA GLN A 80 6.43 -12.18 -4.96
C GLN A 80 7.32 -12.99 -5.90
N GLY A 81 8.62 -13.02 -5.65
CA GLY A 81 9.54 -13.88 -6.43
C GLY A 81 10.88 -13.28 -6.85
N LEU A 82 11.26 -12.09 -6.38
CA LEU A 82 12.67 -11.68 -6.39
C LEU A 82 13.39 -12.23 -5.15
N SER A 83 13.30 -13.55 -4.93
CA SER A 83 14.32 -14.25 -4.19
C SER A 83 15.51 -14.37 -5.14
N ARG A 84 16.55 -13.59 -4.85
CA ARG A 84 17.88 -13.74 -5.47
C ARG A 84 18.37 -15.18 -5.32
#